data_AF-A0A3M2J9V9-F1
#
_entry.id   AF-A0A3M2J9V9-F1
#
_cell.length_a   1.000
_cell.length_b   1.000
_cell.length_c   1.000
_cell.angle_alpha   90.00
_cell.angle_beta   90.00
_cell.angle_gamma   90.00
#
_symmetry.space_group_name_H-M   'P 1'
#
loop_
_entity.id
_entity.type
_entity.pdbx_description
1 polymer ?
#
loop_
_entity_poly.entity_id
_entity_poly.type
_entity_poly.pdbx_seq_one_letter_code
_entity_poly.pdbx_strand_id
1 'polypeptide(L)'
;MTQALAAAEQLVDLRRRRSALRLEHQHVVRWRRLVRDRLELAVAAAAPPAPPGVCADVRATLGASAHDVPAAAELAAAVRGALPVAEVHELPHLRDLDMRLARYEMRLEDSLRDLTDQYIEQLAREVTETGTESLRGAARAR
;
A
#
# COMPACT_ATOMS: atom_id res chain seq x y z
N MET A 1 14.27 -19.66 -34.12
CA MET A 1 13.93 -20.49 -32.94
C MET A 1 14.62 -20.01 -31.66
N THR A 2 15.93 -19.74 -31.66
CA THR A 2 16.67 -19.27 -30.48
C THR A 2 16.24 -17.88 -29.97
N GLN A 3 15.88 -16.94 -30.86
CA GLN A 3 15.40 -15.59 -30.47
C GLN A 3 14.02 -15.61 -29.78
N ALA A 4 13.08 -16.41 -30.28
CA ALA A 4 11.73 -16.53 -29.69
C ALA A 4 11.77 -17.14 -28.28
N LEU A 5 12.65 -18.12 -28.05
CA LEU A 5 12.86 -18.70 -26.73
C LEU A 5 13.43 -17.67 -25.74
N ALA A 6 14.42 -16.88 -26.17
CA ALA A 6 15.02 -15.82 -25.36
C ALA A 6 14.02 -14.70 -25.03
N ALA A 7 13.15 -14.33 -25.97
CA ALA A 7 12.10 -13.33 -25.74
C ALA A 7 11.05 -13.82 -24.72
N ALA A 8 10.64 -15.09 -24.81
CA ALA A 8 9.72 -15.71 -23.85
C ALA A 8 10.34 -15.80 -22.44
N GLU A 9 11.62 -16.17 -22.34
CA GLU A 9 12.36 -16.18 -21.06
C GLU A 9 12.43 -14.78 -20.43
N GLN A 10 12.68 -13.74 -21.24
CA GLN A 10 12.66 -12.35 -20.78
C GLN A 10 11.30 -11.94 -20.22
N LEU A 11 10.20 -12.29 -20.88
CA LEU A 11 8.84 -11.98 -20.40
C LEU A 11 8.50 -12.70 -19.09
N VAL A 12 8.92 -13.96 -18.96
CA VAL A 12 8.75 -14.73 -17.71
C VAL A 12 9.53 -14.07 -16.57
N ASP A 13 10.76 -13.64 -16.82
CA ASP A 13 11.58 -12.94 -15.82
C ASP A 13 10.97 -11.60 -15.41
N LEU A 14 10.54 -10.78 -16.38
CA LEU A 14 9.85 -9.50 -16.10
C LEU A 14 8.57 -9.73 -15.27
N ARG A 15 7.76 -10.74 -15.62
CA ARG A 15 6.56 -11.09 -14.84
C ARG A 15 6.90 -11.53 -13.42
N ARG A 16 7.98 -12.30 -13.24
CA ARG A 16 8.46 -12.75 -11.93
C ARG A 16 8.89 -11.56 -11.07
N ARG A 17 9.75 -10.69 -11.62
CA ARG A 17 10.25 -9.48 -10.93
C ARG A 17 9.11 -8.54 -10.55
N ARG A 18 8.16 -8.30 -11.46
CA ARG A 18 6.98 -7.48 -11.18
C ARG A 18 6.13 -8.06 -10.06
N SER A 19 5.91 -9.38 -10.06
CA SER A 19 5.14 -10.04 -8.99
C SER A 19 5.83 -9.91 -7.62
N ALA A 20 7.15 -10.07 -7.58
CA ALA A 20 7.93 -9.91 -6.36
C ALA A 20 7.85 -8.47 -5.81
N LEU A 21 8.01 -7.46 -6.68
CA LEU A 21 7.90 -6.05 -6.26
C LEU A 21 6.49 -5.68 -5.80
N ARG A 22 5.44 -6.23 -6.41
CA ARG A 22 4.06 -6.00 -5.96
C ARG A 22 3.83 -6.55 -4.55
N LEU A 23 4.36 -7.74 -4.28
CA LEU A 23 4.27 -8.35 -2.94
C LEU A 23 5.02 -7.51 -1.91
N GLU A 24 6.24 -7.06 -2.25
CA GLU A 24 7.04 -6.20 -1.38
C GLU A 24 6.34 -4.86 -1.12
N HIS A 25 5.78 -4.22 -2.15
CA HIS A 25 5.00 -2.99 -2.01
C HIS A 25 3.81 -3.17 -1.06
N GLN A 26 3.06 -4.28 -1.19
CA GLN A 26 1.96 -4.61 -0.27
C GLN A 26 2.43 -4.77 1.18
N HIS A 27 3.59 -5.40 1.40
CA HIS A 27 4.17 -5.51 2.74
C HIS A 27 4.54 -4.14 3.31
N VAL A 28 5.18 -3.27 2.51
CA VAL A 28 5.58 -1.93 2.93
C VAL A 28 4.36 -1.07 3.27
N VAL A 29 3.32 -1.09 2.43
CA VAL A 29 2.05 -0.38 2.70
C VAL A 29 1.44 -0.84 4.02
N ARG A 30 1.42 -2.16 4.26
CA ARG A 30 0.89 -2.72 5.51
C ARG A 30 1.70 -2.28 6.72
N TRP A 31 3.03 -2.37 6.65
CA TRP A 31 3.91 -1.94 7.73
C TRP A 31 3.79 -0.44 8.02
N ARG A 32 3.71 0.38 6.98
CA ARG A 32 3.55 1.83 7.12
C ARG A 32 2.23 2.18 7.81
N ARG A 33 1.14 1.48 7.48
CA ARG A 33 -0.14 1.63 8.18
C ARG A 33 -0.01 1.30 9.67
N LEU A 34 0.61 0.17 10.00
CA LEU A 34 0.83 -0.21 11.40
C LEU A 34 1.65 0.82 12.18
N VAL A 35 2.73 1.35 11.59
CA VAL A 35 3.56 2.40 12.20
C VAL A 35 2.76 3.68 12.43
N ARG A 36 1.90 4.07 11.48
CA ARG A 36 1.04 5.25 11.60
C ARG A 36 -0.04 5.08 12.65
N ASP A 37 -0.71 3.93 12.67
CA ASP A 37 -1.70 3.60 13.69
C ASP A 37 -1.05 3.64 15.08
N ARG A 38 0.20 3.19 15.18
CA ARG A 38 0.98 3.25 16.42
C ARG A 38 1.36 4.68 16.82
N LEU A 39 1.76 5.52 15.87
CA LEU A 39 1.99 6.96 16.09
C LEU A 39 0.72 7.65 16.60
N GLU A 40 -0.41 7.39 15.94
CA GLU A 40 -1.70 7.96 16.29
C GLU A 40 -2.12 7.58 17.70
N LEU A 41 -1.97 6.30 18.06
CA LEU A 41 -2.24 5.84 19.42
C LEU A 41 -1.33 6.49 20.47
N ALA A 42 -0.04 6.63 20.18
CA ALA A 42 0.90 7.30 21.09
C ALA A 42 0.57 8.79 21.26
N VAL A 43 0.15 9.47 20.18
CA VAL A 43 -0.35 10.85 20.25
C VAL A 43 -1.64 10.92 21.05
N ALA A 44 -2.62 10.05 20.79
CA ALA A 44 -3.89 10.01 21.51
C ALA A 44 -3.72 9.67 23.00
N ALA A 45 -2.71 8.88 23.37
CA ALA A 45 -2.39 8.63 24.77
C ALA A 45 -1.87 9.89 25.50
N ALA A 46 -1.08 10.72 24.82
CA ALA A 46 -0.52 11.97 25.37
C ALA A 46 -1.49 13.15 25.28
N ALA A 47 -2.26 13.23 24.20
CA ALA A 47 -3.22 14.27 23.87
C ALA A 47 -4.52 13.61 23.38
N PRO A 48 -5.41 13.19 24.30
CA PRO A 48 -6.64 12.50 23.94
C PRO A 48 -7.53 13.33 23.02
N PRO A 49 -8.18 12.69 22.03
CA PRO A 49 -9.16 13.38 21.20
C PRO A 49 -10.36 13.81 22.04
N ALA A 50 -11.10 14.81 21.54
CA ALA A 50 -12.35 15.22 22.17
C ALA A 50 -13.33 14.04 22.21
N PRO A 51 -14.00 13.79 23.34
CA PRO A 51 -14.95 12.68 23.44
C PRO A 51 -16.14 12.91 22.50
N PRO A 52 -16.77 11.85 21.97
CA PRO A 52 -18.01 12.00 21.23
C PRO A 52 -19.16 12.44 22.17
N GLY A 53 -20.22 13.00 21.60
CA GLY A 53 -21.45 13.31 22.34
C GLY A 53 -21.42 14.58 23.21
N VAL A 54 -20.34 15.36 23.23
CA VAL A 54 -20.28 16.63 23.99
C VAL A 54 -21.08 17.78 23.35
N CYS A 55 -21.29 17.75 22.03
CA CYS A 55 -22.05 18.78 21.32
C CYS A 55 -23.57 18.68 21.62
N ALA A 56 -24.16 19.78 22.10
CA ALA A 56 -25.58 19.84 22.47
C ALA A 56 -26.50 19.68 21.26
N ASP A 57 -26.18 20.32 20.13
CA ASP A 57 -27.01 20.27 18.92
C ASP A 57 -27.05 18.86 18.31
N VAL A 58 -25.92 18.15 18.35
CA VAL A 58 -25.83 16.74 17.92
C VAL A 58 -26.70 15.85 18.82
N ARG A 59 -26.65 16.05 20.15
CA ARG A 59 -27.52 15.30 21.08
C ARG A 59 -29.00 15.62 20.86
N ALA A 60 -29.36 16.87 20.63
CA ALA A 60 -30.73 17.28 20.36
C ALA A 60 -31.24 16.65 19.05
N THR A 61 -30.37 16.54 18.04
CA THR A 61 -30.69 15.92 16.75
C THR A 61 -30.89 14.39 16.88
N LEU A 62 -30.02 13.71 17.63
CA LEU A 62 -30.07 12.26 17.81
C LEU A 62 -31.10 11.80 18.84
N GLY A 63 -31.45 12.65 19.81
CA GLY A 63 -32.46 12.37 20.83
C GLY A 63 -32.21 11.05 21.57
N ALA A 64 -33.25 10.20 21.64
CA ALA A 64 -33.17 8.90 22.29
C ALA A 64 -32.18 7.92 21.62
N SER A 65 -31.79 8.15 20.35
CA SER A 65 -30.81 7.32 19.64
C SER A 65 -29.36 7.60 20.04
N ALA A 66 -29.11 8.57 20.92
CA ALA A 66 -27.76 8.87 21.41
C ALA A 66 -27.24 7.87 22.48
N HIS A 67 -27.98 6.81 22.79
CA HIS A 67 -27.62 5.84 23.83
C HIS A 67 -26.39 4.98 23.47
N ASP A 68 -26.08 4.82 22.18
CA ASP A 68 -24.92 4.06 21.71
C ASP A 68 -23.59 4.83 21.77
N VAL A 69 -23.58 6.08 22.25
CA VAL A 69 -22.35 6.88 22.34
C VAL A 69 -21.47 6.35 23.49
N PRO A 70 -20.25 5.85 23.21
CA PRO A 70 -19.37 5.33 24.25
C PRO A 70 -18.96 6.41 25.25
N ALA A 71 -18.76 6.02 26.51
CA ALA A 71 -18.35 6.96 27.54
C ALA A 71 -16.90 7.43 27.30
N ALA A 72 -16.61 8.70 27.60
CA ALA A 72 -15.26 9.25 27.44
C ALA A 72 -14.20 8.45 28.23
N ALA A 73 -14.55 7.99 29.43
CA ALA A 73 -13.66 7.16 30.27
C ALA A 73 -13.40 5.78 29.65
N GLU A 74 -14.40 5.17 29.01
CA GLU A 74 -14.29 3.88 28.33
C GLU A 74 -13.32 3.99 27.13
N LEU A 75 -13.51 5.01 26.29
CA LEU A 75 -12.62 5.28 25.15
C LEU A 75 -11.18 5.56 25.61
N ALA A 76 -11.02 6.37 26.66
CA ALA A 76 -9.70 6.70 27.20
C ALA A 76 -9.01 5.47 27.84
N ALA A 77 -9.78 4.56 28.45
CA ALA A 77 -9.26 3.30 28.97
C ALA A 77 -8.84 2.35 27.83
N ALA A 78 -9.63 2.25 26.77
CA ALA A 78 -9.31 1.42 25.61
C ALA A 78 -8.02 1.89 24.89
N VAL A 79 -7.84 3.20 24.74
CA VAL A 79 -6.63 3.77 24.11
C VAL A 79 -5.40 3.65 25.00
N ARG A 80 -5.50 4.00 26.29
CA ARG A 80 -4.33 3.91 27.21
C ARG A 80 -3.97 2.48 27.60
N GLY A 81 -4.95 1.58 27.72
CA GLY A 81 -4.70 0.18 28.08
C GLY A 81 -3.90 -0.59 27.03
N ALA A 82 -3.89 -0.12 25.79
CA ALA A 82 -3.13 -0.72 24.69
C ALA A 82 -1.66 -0.24 24.62
N LEU A 83 -1.23 0.70 25.47
CA LEU A 83 0.06 1.39 25.36
C LEU A 83 0.78 1.48 26.73
N PRO A 84 2.00 0.93 26.87
CA PRO A 84 2.92 1.30 27.94
C PRO A 84 3.15 2.83 28.01
N VAL A 85 3.25 3.37 29.22
CA VAL A 85 3.47 4.82 29.48
C VAL A 85 4.74 5.38 28.81
N ALA A 86 5.71 4.52 28.47
CA ALA A 86 6.99 4.91 27.86
C ALA A 86 6.91 5.33 26.38
N GLU A 87 5.77 5.15 25.71
CA GLU A 87 5.69 5.19 24.24
C GLU A 87 5.71 6.59 23.62
N VAL A 88 5.53 7.64 24.42
CA VAL A 88 5.70 9.03 23.95
C VAL A 88 7.15 9.30 23.54
N HIS A 89 8.12 8.69 24.22
CA HIS A 89 9.55 8.84 23.89
C HIS A 89 9.93 8.14 22.57
N GLU A 90 9.12 7.20 22.10
CA GLU A 90 9.32 6.48 20.83
C GLU A 90 8.80 7.24 19.60
N LEU A 91 8.04 8.33 19.79
CA LEU A 91 7.47 9.11 18.69
C LEU A 91 8.51 9.56 17.64
N PRO A 92 9.71 10.06 18.00
CA PRO A 92 10.72 10.40 17.02
C PRO A 92 11.19 9.19 16.20
N HIS A 93 11.36 8.04 16.84
CA HIS A 93 11.79 6.81 16.18
C HIS A 93 10.70 6.30 15.22
N LEU A 94 9.44 6.27 15.66
CA LEU A 94 8.31 5.88 14.82
C LEU A 94 8.13 6.81 13.61
N ARG A 95 8.37 8.13 13.77
CA ARG A 95 8.38 9.08 12.65
C ARG A 95 9.51 8.80 11.66
N ASP A 96 10.72 8.51 12.15
CA ASP A 96 11.83 8.12 11.28
C ASP A 96 11.50 6.85 10.48
N LEU A 97 10.90 5.84 11.13
CA LEU A 97 10.45 4.63 10.46
C LEU A 97 9.39 4.91 9.38
N ASP A 98 8.35 5.71 9.65
CA ASP A 98 7.35 6.08 8.64
C ASP A 98 8.00 6.78 7.44
N MET A 99 8.93 7.72 7.69
CA MET A 99 9.64 8.41 6.60
C MET A 99 10.51 7.46 5.78
N ARG A 100 11.21 6.53 6.42
CA ARG A 100 12.05 5.53 5.73
C ARG A 100 11.20 4.57 4.90
N LEU A 101 10.08 4.11 5.46
CA LEU A 101 9.11 3.28 4.74
C LEU A 101 8.50 4.04 3.56
N ALA A 102 8.10 5.30 3.74
CA ALA A 102 7.56 6.14 2.67
C ALA A 102 8.55 6.31 1.51
N ARG A 103 9.82 6.60 1.82
CA ARG A 103 10.87 6.70 0.79
C ARG A 103 11.10 5.37 0.08
N TYR A 104 10.99 4.25 0.79
CA TYR A 104 11.15 2.94 0.19
C TYR A 104 9.95 2.57 -0.69
N GLU A 105 8.74 2.83 -0.23
CA GLU A 105 7.49 2.68 -0.99
C GLU A 105 7.56 3.44 -2.31
N MET A 106 7.98 4.71 -2.30
CA MET A 106 8.16 5.50 -3.52
C MET A 106 9.14 4.83 -4.51
N ARG A 107 10.29 4.33 -4.03
CA ARG A 107 11.25 3.62 -4.89
C ARG A 107 10.67 2.33 -5.48
N LEU A 108 9.85 1.61 -4.71
CA LEU A 108 9.16 0.42 -5.20
C LEU A 108 8.12 0.77 -6.27
N GLU A 109 7.37 1.86 -6.09
CA GLU A 109 6.40 2.35 -7.06
C GLU A 109 7.05 2.77 -8.37
N ASP A 110 8.15 3.52 -8.30
CA ASP A 110 8.93 3.89 -9.48
C ASP A 110 9.48 2.65 -10.18
N SER A 111 10.07 1.70 -9.44
CA SER A 111 10.56 0.44 -10.01
C SER A 111 9.46 -0.42 -10.63
N LEU A 112 8.26 -0.43 -10.03
CA LEU A 112 7.09 -1.12 -10.56
C LEU A 112 6.60 -0.47 -11.85
N ARG A 113 6.64 0.86 -11.95
CA ARG A 113 6.30 1.61 -13.17
C ARG A 113 7.29 1.24 -14.28
N ASP A 114 8.59 1.38 -14.03
CA ASP A 114 9.63 1.08 -15.00
C ASP A 114 9.57 -0.37 -15.52
N LEU A 115 9.34 -1.35 -14.64
CA LEU A 115 9.20 -2.75 -15.05
C LEU A 115 7.89 -3.03 -15.79
N THR A 116 6.83 -2.28 -15.48
CA THR A 116 5.57 -2.40 -16.21
C THR A 116 5.73 -1.87 -17.63
N ASP A 117 6.42 -0.75 -17.80
CA ASP A 117 6.73 -0.17 -19.11
C ASP A 117 7.58 -1.14 -19.94
N GLN A 118 8.68 -1.67 -19.37
CA GLN A 118 9.52 -2.68 -20.02
C GLN A 118 8.72 -3.95 -20.41
N TYR A 119 7.83 -4.40 -19.54
CA TYR A 119 6.98 -5.56 -19.81
C TYR A 119 6.01 -5.30 -20.98
N ILE A 120 5.38 -4.12 -21.02
CA ILE A 120 4.47 -3.73 -22.10
C ILE A 120 5.23 -3.61 -23.42
N GLU A 121 6.40 -2.98 -23.42
CA GLU A 121 7.25 -2.84 -24.61
C GLU A 121 7.70 -4.20 -25.16
N GLN A 122 8.11 -5.12 -24.28
CA GLN A 122 8.50 -6.48 -24.68
C GLN A 122 7.30 -7.25 -25.25
N LEU A 123 6.13 -7.14 -24.62
CA LEU A 123 4.90 -7.78 -25.09
C LEU A 123 4.48 -7.25 -26.46
N ALA A 124 4.56 -5.93 -26.67
CA ALA A 124 4.25 -5.30 -27.95
C ALA A 124 5.18 -5.76 -29.08
N ARG A 125 6.47 -5.94 -28.79
CA ARG A 125 7.46 -6.50 -29.73
C ARG A 125 7.11 -7.93 -30.12
N GLU A 126 6.82 -8.80 -29.17
CA GLU A 126 6.46 -10.21 -29.42
C GLU A 126 5.19 -10.32 -30.29
N VAL A 127 4.16 -9.52 -30.00
CA VAL A 127 2.91 -9.50 -30.78
C VAL A 127 3.18 -9.07 -32.23
N THR A 128 4.02 -8.04 -32.42
CA THR A 128 4.36 -7.54 -33.75
C THR A 128 5.17 -8.56 -34.54
N GLU A 129 6.17 -9.19 -33.93
CA GLU A 129 7.00 -10.23 -34.56
C GLU A 129 6.15 -11.43 -34.99
N THR A 130 5.31 -11.94 -34.08
CA THR A 130 4.40 -13.07 -34.36
C THR A 130 3.41 -12.74 -35.48
N GLY A 131 2.84 -11.52 -35.48
CA GLY A 131 1.96 -11.05 -36.54
C GLY A 131 2.65 -10.97 -37.90
N THR A 132 3.91 -10.48 -37.93
CA THR A 132 4.69 -10.39 -39.18
C THR A 132 5.13 -11.74 -39.74
N GLU A 133 5.45 -12.72 -38.89
CA GLU A 133 5.75 -14.09 -39.33
C GLU A 133 4.53 -14.77 -39.94
N SER A 134 3.35 -14.59 -39.34
CA SER A 134 2.08 -15.12 -39.85
C SER A 134 1.75 -14.58 -41.25
N LEU A 135 1.97 -13.28 -41.47
CA LEU A 135 1.78 -12.63 -42.78
C LEU A 135 2.78 -13.10 -43.84
N ARG A 136 4.07 -13.28 -43.49
CA ARG A 136 5.08 -13.81 -44.44
C ARG A 136 4.82 -15.27 -44.81
N GLY A 137 4.35 -16.08 -43.86
CA GLY A 137 3.95 -17.47 -44.13
C GLY A 137 2.82 -17.54 -45.14
N ALA A 138 1.80 -16.68 -45.00
CA ALA A 138 0.67 -16.61 -45.93
C ALA A 138 1.08 -16.15 -47.35
N ALA A 139 2.09 -15.29 -47.46
CA ALA A 139 2.58 -14.78 -48.75
C ALA A 139 3.46 -15.78 -49.53
N ARG A 140 4.13 -16.73 -48.85
CA ARG A 140 4.96 -17.78 -49.49
C ARG A 140 4.18 -19.01 -49.95
N ALA A 141 2.94 -19.15 -49.51
CA ALA A 141 2.06 -20.26 -49.88
C ALA A 141 1.20 -19.98 -51.14
N ARG A 142 1.45 -18.87 -51.84
CA ARG A 142 0.86 -18.49 -53.13
C ARG A 142 1.93 -18.51 -54.21
#